data_AF-A0A963FHN1-F1
#
_entry.id   AF-A0A963FHN1-F1
#
_cell.length_a   1.000
_cell.length_b   1.000
_cell.length_c   1.000
_cell.angle_alpha   90.00
_cell.angle_beta   90.00
_cell.angle_gamma   90.00
#
_symmetry.space_group_name_H-M   'P 1'
#
loop_
_entity.id
_entity.type
_entity.pdbx_description
1 polymer ?
#
loop_
_entity_poly.entity_id
_entity_poly.type
_entity_poly.pdbx_seq_one_letter_code
_entity_poly.pdbx_strand_id
1 'polypeptide(L)'
;QHILDAIAKIGRIQARGDLTQDEVLYDAAMRNLQTLSEATQLLPDELKARYPDIPWREISGFRNILVHNYLGNIDPLTVKSVVDKHLPQLEVTVRAMLDKANV
;
A
#
# COMPACT_ATOMS: atom_id res chain seq x y z
N GLN A 1 -5.56 8.34 8.18
CA GLN A 1 -6.76 8.22 7.34
C GLN A 1 -6.44 7.78 5.91
N HIS A 2 -5.68 8.54 5.10
CA HIS A 2 -5.44 8.23 3.68
C HIS A 2 -4.87 6.82 3.38
N ILE A 3 -3.98 6.31 4.25
CA ILE A 3 -3.44 4.94 4.11
C ILE A 3 -4.58 3.90 4.17
N LEU A 4 -5.45 4.00 5.17
CA LEU A 4 -6.59 3.08 5.34
C LEU A 4 -7.61 3.23 4.21
N ASP A 5 -7.84 4.45 3.72
CA ASP A 5 -8.74 4.68 2.58
C ASP A 5 -8.23 3.99 1.31
N ALA A 6 -6.91 4.04 1.07
CA ALA A 6 -6.28 3.36 -0.06
C ALA A 6 -6.37 1.83 0.08
N ILE A 7 -6.10 1.28 1.26
CA ILE A 7 -6.27 -0.16 1.53
C ILE A 7 -7.71 -0.60 1.27
N ALA A 8 -8.70 0.15 1.78
CA ALA A 8 -10.11 -0.15 1.59
C ALA A 8 -10.52 -0.08 0.11
N LYS A 9 -9.97 0.86 -0.67
CA LYS A 9 -10.19 0.94 -2.12
C LYS A 9 -9.62 -0.28 -2.83
N ILE A 10 -8.41 -0.72 -2.48
CA ILE A 10 -7.78 -1.93 -3.04
C ILE A 10 -8.62 -3.17 -2.73
N GLY A 11 -9.12 -3.32 -1.50
CA GLY A 11 -10.03 -4.42 -1.15
C GLY A 11 -11.31 -4.42 -1.99
N ARG A 12 -11.90 -3.25 -2.27
CA ARG A 12 -13.04 -3.14 -3.18
C ARG A 12 -12.70 -3.49 -4.62
N ILE A 13 -11.48 -3.17 -5.09
CA ILE A 13 -11.02 -3.55 -6.44
C ILE A 13 -10.94 -5.07 -6.56
N GLN A 14 -10.34 -5.75 -5.57
CA GLN A 14 -10.25 -7.21 -5.54
C GLN A 14 -11.63 -7.89 -5.45
N ALA A 15 -12.59 -7.25 -4.79
CA ALA A 15 -13.97 -7.74 -4.74
C ALA A 15 -14.72 -7.60 -6.07
N ARG A 16 -14.28 -6.71 -6.98
CA ARG A 16 -14.90 -6.52 -8.30
C ARG A 16 -14.39 -7.52 -9.35
N GLY A 17 -13.19 -8.06 -9.17
CA GLY A 17 -12.60 -9.03 -10.09
C GLY A 17 -11.12 -9.28 -9.83
N ASP A 18 -10.54 -10.14 -10.64
CA ASP A 18 -9.12 -10.46 -10.56
C ASP A 18 -8.29 -9.40 -11.28
N LEU A 19 -7.56 -8.58 -10.51
CA LEU A 19 -6.66 -7.56 -11.05
C LEU A 19 -5.56 -8.11 -11.95
N THR A 20 -5.28 -9.42 -11.91
CA THR A 20 -4.29 -10.04 -12.79
C THR A 20 -4.80 -10.28 -14.20
N GLN A 21 -6.11 -10.22 -14.40
CA GLN A 21 -6.80 -10.50 -15.66
C GLN A 21 -7.52 -9.28 -16.25
N ASP A 22 -7.50 -8.13 -15.56
CA ASP A 22 -8.20 -6.91 -15.96
C ASP A 22 -7.29 -5.70 -15.75
N GLU A 23 -6.95 -5.03 -16.86
CA GLU A 23 -6.05 -3.86 -16.89
C GLU A 23 -6.63 -2.67 -16.12
N VAL A 24 -7.95 -2.48 -16.12
CA VAL A 24 -8.60 -1.38 -15.37
C VAL A 24 -8.50 -1.64 -13.87
N LEU A 25 -8.69 -2.88 -13.44
CA LEU A 25 -8.52 -3.26 -12.02
C LEU A 25 -7.05 -3.18 -11.59
N TYR A 26 -6.13 -3.62 -12.45
CA TYR A 26 -4.69 -3.48 -12.24
C TYR A 26 -4.29 -2.00 -12.06
N ASP A 27 -4.66 -1.13 -13.00
CA ASP A 27 -4.33 0.30 -12.96
C ASP A 27 -4.94 0.99 -11.73
N ALA A 28 -6.19 0.63 -11.40
CA ALA A 28 -6.84 1.12 -10.19
C ALA A 28 -6.09 0.68 -8.92
N ALA A 29 -5.61 -0.57 -8.85
CA ALA A 29 -4.83 -1.06 -7.72
C ALA A 29 -3.49 -0.33 -7.62
N MET A 30 -2.78 -0.20 -8.74
CA MET A 30 -1.49 0.50 -8.84
C MET A 30 -1.58 1.95 -8.38
N ARG A 31 -2.61 2.69 -8.81
CA ARG A 31 -2.84 4.07 -8.37
C ARG A 31 -3.04 4.16 -6.85
N ASN A 32 -3.81 3.24 -6.27
CA ASN A 32 -4.05 3.25 -4.82
C ASN A 32 -2.79 2.82 -4.04
N LEU A 33 -1.98 1.90 -4.55
CA LEU A 33 -0.68 1.54 -3.97
C LEU A 33 0.29 2.73 -3.98
N GLN A 34 0.31 3.52 -5.06
CA GLN A 34 1.09 4.75 -5.12
C GLN A 34 0.65 5.74 -4.04
N THR A 35 -0.65 6.03 -3.95
CA THR A 35 -1.20 6.93 -2.91
C THR A 35 -0.91 6.43 -1.50
N LEU A 36 -1.02 5.12 -1.27
CA LEU A 36 -0.68 4.49 0.00
C LEU A 36 0.79 4.72 0.36
N SER A 37 1.69 4.44 -0.58
CA SER A 37 3.13 4.56 -0.36
C SER A 37 3.55 5.99 -0.07
N GLU A 38 2.99 6.98 -0.78
CA GLU A 38 3.21 8.40 -0.52
C GLU A 38 2.70 8.83 0.86
N ALA A 39 1.49 8.39 1.24
CA ALA A 39 0.95 8.68 2.57
C ALA A 39 1.80 8.09 3.71
N THR A 40 2.44 6.94 3.49
CA THR A 40 3.35 6.35 4.50
C THR A 40 4.63 7.15 4.70
N GLN A 41 5.12 7.83 3.65
CA GLN A 41 6.33 8.65 3.74
C GLN A 41 6.12 9.87 4.63
N LEU A 42 4.91 10.43 4.63
CA LEU A 42 4.52 11.58 5.44
C LEU A 42 4.38 11.26 6.94
N LEU A 43 4.43 9.98 7.33
CA LEU A 43 4.45 9.63 8.76
C LEU A 43 5.76 10.14 9.40
N PRO A 44 5.73 10.68 10.63
CA PRO A 44 6.94 11.04 11.35
C PRO A 44 7.85 9.84 11.57
N ASP A 45 9.17 10.03 11.48
CA ASP A 45 10.13 8.93 11.65
C ASP A 45 10.09 8.33 13.05
N GLU A 46 9.82 9.14 14.07
CA GLU A 46 9.57 8.68 15.45
C GLU A 46 8.38 7.74 15.53
N LEU A 47 7.34 7.96 14.72
CA LEU A 47 6.17 7.09 14.67
C LEU A 47 6.51 5.79 13.95
N LYS A 48 7.21 5.85 12.80
CA LYS A 48 7.68 4.68 12.07
C LYS A 48 8.59 3.80 12.95
N ALA A 49 9.48 4.41 13.74
CA ALA A 49 10.41 3.72 14.64
C ALA A 49 9.70 2.91 15.74
N ARG A 50 8.47 3.27 16.13
CA ARG A 50 7.66 2.51 17.09
C ARG A 50 7.07 1.22 16.51
N TYR A 51 7.11 1.05 15.20
CA TYR A 51 6.56 -0.11 14.48
C TYR A 51 7.61 -0.66 13.49
N PRO A 52 8.72 -1.22 13.98
CA PRO A 52 9.83 -1.69 13.15
C PRO A 52 9.50 -2.92 12.30
N ASP A 53 8.44 -3.66 12.64
CA ASP A 53 7.99 -4.84 11.89
C ASP A 53 7.40 -4.49 10.51
N ILE A 54 7.10 -3.20 10.29
CA ILE A 54 6.70 -2.71 8.98
C ILE A 54 7.94 -2.23 8.22
N PRO A 55 8.19 -2.74 7.01
CA PRO A 55 9.39 -2.37 6.24
C PRO A 55 9.23 -1.00 5.56
N TRP A 56 9.22 0.08 6.35
CA TRP A 56 8.96 1.45 5.86
C TRP A 56 9.88 1.90 4.72
N ARG A 57 11.15 1.45 4.74
CA ARG A 57 12.13 1.76 3.69
C ARG A 57 11.77 1.05 2.38
N GLU A 58 11.27 -0.18 2.44
CA GLU A 58 10.85 -0.93 1.25
C GLU A 58 9.57 -0.32 0.66
N ILE A 59 8.60 0.09 1.49
CA ILE A 59 7.39 0.79 1.03
C ILE A 59 7.78 2.09 0.29
N SER A 60 8.77 2.82 0.82
CA SER A 60 9.29 4.03 0.17
C SER A 60 10.03 3.73 -1.14
N GLY A 61 10.82 2.65 -1.18
CA GLY A 61 11.49 2.18 -2.39
C GLY A 61 10.50 1.73 -3.48
N PHE A 62 9.43 1.04 -3.08
CA PHE A 62 8.36 0.61 -3.97
C PHE A 62 7.69 1.79 -4.68
N ARG A 63 7.42 2.89 -3.97
CA ARG A 63 6.94 4.14 -4.59
C ARG A 63 7.84 4.60 -5.74
N ASN A 64 9.15 4.57 -5.54
CA ASN A 64 10.10 5.02 -6.56
C ASN A 64 10.05 4.11 -7.79
N ILE A 65 9.87 2.80 -7.60
CA ILE A 65 9.66 1.85 -8.69
C ILE A 65 8.35 2.17 -9.44
N LEU A 66 7.26 2.42 -8.71
CA LEU A 66 5.96 2.77 -9.28
C LEU A 66 5.98 4.06 -10.12
N VAL A 67 6.67 5.10 -9.65
CA VAL A 67 6.63 6.44 -10.27
C VAL A 67 7.66 6.61 -11.37
N HIS A 68 8.83 5.98 -11.26
CA HIS A 68 9.89 6.16 -12.25
C HIS A 68 9.79 5.21 -13.45
N ASN A 69 8.75 4.36 -13.51
CA ASN A 69 8.41 3.52 -14.66
C ASN A 69 9.60 2.71 -15.21
N TYR A 70 10.57 2.38 -14.35
CA TYR A 70 11.92 1.99 -14.78
C TYR A 70 11.99 0.60 -15.45
N LEU A 71 10.88 -0.16 -15.47
CA LEU A 71 10.86 -1.57 -15.88
C LEU A 71 9.54 -2.01 -16.56
N GLY A 72 8.85 -1.18 -17.32
CA GLY A 72 7.59 -1.60 -17.95
C GLY A 72 6.51 -2.04 -16.94
N ASN A 73 5.45 -2.69 -17.42
CA ASN A 73 4.36 -3.16 -16.54
C ASN A 73 4.92 -4.11 -15.47
N ILE A 74 4.78 -3.75 -14.19
CA ILE A 74 5.01 -4.69 -13.09
C ILE A 74 4.07 -5.87 -13.32
N ASP A 75 4.59 -7.08 -13.20
CA ASP A 75 3.78 -8.29 -13.31
C ASP A 75 2.55 -8.19 -12.37
N PRO A 76 1.31 -8.27 -12.89
CA PRO A 76 0.12 -8.23 -12.06
C PRO A 76 0.11 -9.27 -10.94
N LEU A 77 0.75 -10.43 -11.12
CA LEU A 77 0.90 -11.43 -10.05
C LEU A 77 1.78 -10.93 -8.90
N THR A 78 2.82 -10.15 -9.22
CA THR A 78 3.66 -9.49 -8.21
C THR A 78 2.84 -8.47 -7.43
N VAL A 79 2.05 -7.64 -8.13
CA VAL A 79 1.16 -6.66 -7.49
C VAL A 79 0.15 -7.34 -6.58
N LYS A 80 -0.51 -8.40 -7.06
CA LYS A 80 -1.45 -9.19 -6.25
C LYS A 80 -0.77 -9.78 -5.01
N SER A 81 0.43 -10.36 -5.15
CA SER A 81 1.19 -10.89 -4.01
C SER A 81 1.52 -9.80 -2.98
N VAL A 82 1.89 -8.59 -3.43
CA VAL A 82 2.16 -7.47 -2.51
C VAL A 82 0.92 -7.07 -1.75
N VAL A 83 -0.20 -6.93 -2.47
CA VAL A 83 -1.50 -6.59 -1.88
C VAL A 83 -1.91 -7.60 -0.81
N ASP A 84 -1.89 -8.89 -1.16
CA ASP A 84 -2.39 -9.95 -0.29
C ASP A 84 -1.50 -10.18 0.95
N LYS A 85 -0.17 -10.03 0.80
CA LYS A 85 0.77 -10.35 1.88
C LYS A 85 1.05 -9.18 2.82
N HIS A 86 1.11 -7.94 2.31
CA HIS A 86 1.64 -6.82 3.09
C HIS A 86 0.57 -5.84 3.56
N LEU A 87 -0.52 -5.64 2.79
CA LEU A 87 -1.55 -4.69 3.20
C LEU A 87 -2.27 -5.07 4.50
N PRO A 88 -2.57 -6.35 4.81
CA PRO A 88 -3.24 -6.69 6.06
C PRO A 88 -2.44 -6.25 7.30
N GLN A 89 -1.13 -6.52 7.32
CA GLN A 89 -0.26 -6.14 8.44
C GLN A 89 -0.13 -4.61 8.57
N LEU A 90 -0.03 -3.92 7.44
CA LEU A 90 0.01 -2.47 7.41
C LEU A 90 -1.31 -1.86 7.92
N GLU A 91 -2.46 -2.43 7.53
CA GLU A 91 -3.77 -1.97 7.98
C GLU A 91 -3.90 -2.05 9.50
N VAL A 92 -3.60 -3.22 10.07
CA VAL A 92 -3.64 -3.44 11.52
C VAL A 92 -2.74 -2.43 12.25
N THR A 93 -1.53 -2.23 11.74
CA THR A 93 -0.56 -1.30 12.33
C THR A 93 -1.05 0.14 12.29
N VAL A 94 -1.56 0.61 11.15
CA VAL A 94 -2.06 1.98 11.00
C VAL A 94 -3.32 2.22 11.83
N ARG A 95 -4.19 1.22 12.01
CA ARG A 95 -5.31 1.31 12.95
C ARG A 95 -4.83 1.48 14.39
N ALA A 96 -3.87 0.66 14.82
CA ALA A 96 -3.27 0.77 16.15
C ALA A 96 -2.60 2.13 16.39
N MET A 97 -2.00 2.74 15.35
CA MET A 97 -1.46 4.10 15.44
C MET A 97 -2.54 5.15 15.72
N LEU A 98 -3.70 5.05 15.07
CA LEU A 98 -4.80 5.99 15.26
C LEU A 98 -5.45 5.85 16.63
N ASP A 99 -5.63 4.61 17.11
CA ASP A 99 -6.20 4.36 18.42
C ASP A 99 -5.31 4.93 19.54
N LYS A 100 -3.98 4.80 19.42
CA LYS A 100 -3.02 5.38 20.38
C LYS A 100 -2.83 6.89 20.26
N ALA A 101 -3.26 7.51 19.16
CA ALA A 101 -3.22 8.97 19.01
C ALA A 101 -4.44 9.66 19.63
N ASN A 102 -5.50 8.88 19.90
CA ASN A 102 -6.74 9.34 20.53
C ASN A 102 -6.83 9.03 22.03
N VAL A 103 -5.73 8.55 22.63
CA VAL A 103 -5.56 8.28 24.08
C VAL A 103 -4.46 9.18 24.60
#